data_AF-A0A6H9LAT1-F1
#
_entry.id   AF-A0A6H9LAT1-F1
#
_cell.length_a   1.000
_cell.length_b   1.000
_cell.length_c   1.000
_cell.angle_alpha   90.00
_cell.angle_beta   90.00
_cell.angle_gamma   90.00
#
_symmetry.space_group_name_H-M   'P 1'
#
loop_
_entity.id
_entity.type
_entity.pdbx_description
1 polymer ?
#
loop_
_entity_poly.entity_id
_entity_poly.type
_entity_poly.pdbx_seq_one_letter_code
_entity_poly.pdbx_strand_id
1 'polypeptide(L)'
;MEIKKVTRISIFIDYDNFSISYSKINNIKEKDITIWDKLNGLFLSYYKNKFINNEFEAMEHTGTFLCVGISDFLVFEQEKLNKKHFQALDRKLGFIIRYGNRAPSKKDKKGIFQLGKEKGVDAEIICQMLMGAFLDHYDACILMSDDGDYIPAIRRVQEYFGKKVIQAGFHDSKLRNQAFGHIPLEKMSADFHELEEVSENKLYG
;
A
#
# COMPACT_ATOMS: atom_id res chain seq x y z
N MET A 1 2.36 4.55 -37.42
CA MET A 1 1.96 4.10 -36.07
C MET A 1 2.25 5.25 -35.14
N GLU A 2 1.22 5.88 -34.58
CA GLU A 2 1.42 6.86 -33.51
C GLU A 2 1.96 6.14 -32.27
N ILE A 3 3.08 6.62 -31.74
CA ILE A 3 3.67 6.05 -30.52
C ILE A 3 2.76 6.45 -29.36
N LYS A 4 2.01 5.48 -28.84
CA LYS A 4 1.20 5.67 -27.64
C LYS A 4 2.15 5.94 -26.46
N LYS A 5 2.04 7.11 -25.83
CA LYS A 5 2.81 7.40 -24.61
C LYS A 5 2.38 6.39 -23.54
N VAL A 6 3.31 5.71 -22.88
CA VAL A 6 3.01 4.80 -21.77
C VAL A 6 3.43 5.48 -20.47
N THR A 7 2.51 5.62 -19.52
CA THR A 7 2.80 6.03 -18.15
C THR A 7 2.96 4.78 -17.28
N ARG A 8 4.17 4.59 -16.74
CA ARG A 8 4.52 3.48 -15.85
C ARG A 8 4.21 3.85 -14.40
N ILE A 9 3.50 2.97 -13.70
CA ILE A 9 3.02 3.20 -12.33
C ILE A 9 3.50 2.10 -11.40
N SER A 10 4.16 2.50 -10.31
CA SER A 10 4.40 1.63 -9.15
C SER A 10 3.48 1.98 -7.99
N ILE A 11 3.14 0.99 -7.17
CA ILE A 11 2.34 1.17 -5.96
C ILE A 11 3.19 0.77 -4.76
N PHE A 12 3.26 1.61 -3.73
CA PHE A 12 3.97 1.36 -2.49
C PHE A 12 2.98 1.36 -1.34
N ILE A 13 2.96 0.27 -0.57
CA ILE A 13 1.98 0.06 0.49
C ILE A 13 2.69 -0.13 1.82
N ASP A 14 2.37 0.76 2.75
CA ASP A 14 2.61 0.60 4.17
C ASP A 14 1.46 -0.20 4.80
N TYR A 15 1.64 -1.52 4.90
CA TYR A 15 0.60 -2.43 5.35
C TYR A 15 0.12 -2.12 6.77
N ASP A 16 1.06 -1.86 7.68
CA ASP A 16 0.78 -1.68 9.10
C ASP A 16 0.03 -0.36 9.31
N ASN A 17 0.49 0.73 8.68
CA ASN A 17 -0.19 2.03 8.71
C ASN A 17 -1.62 1.93 8.17
N PHE A 18 -1.78 1.36 6.97
CA PHE A 18 -3.09 1.21 6.34
C PHE A 18 -4.01 0.34 7.20
N SER A 19 -3.56 -0.84 7.63
CA SER A 19 -4.41 -1.79 8.35
C SER A 19 -4.92 -1.23 9.67
N ILE A 20 -4.09 -0.44 10.37
CA ILE A 20 -4.50 0.20 11.63
C ILE A 20 -5.56 1.28 11.35
N SER A 21 -5.33 2.14 10.35
CA SER A 21 -6.27 3.20 9.99
C SER A 21 -7.60 2.64 9.48
N TYR A 22 -7.54 1.66 8.57
CA TYR A 22 -8.72 1.00 8.00
C TYR A 22 -9.58 0.32 9.07
N SER A 23 -8.98 -0.46 9.98
CA SER A 23 -9.71 -1.10 11.09
C SER A 23 -10.39 -0.09 12.01
N LYS A 24 -9.72 1.03 12.31
CA LYS A 24 -10.29 2.09 13.16
C LYS A 24 -11.49 2.77 12.51
N ILE A 25 -11.38 3.11 11.22
CA ILE A 25 -12.42 3.85 10.49
C ILE A 25 -13.66 2.98 10.29
N ASN A 26 -13.47 1.70 9.95
CA ASN A 26 -14.58 0.80 9.65
C ASN A 26 -15.07 -0.01 10.88
N ASN A 27 -14.49 0.22 12.06
CA ASN A 27 -14.77 -0.56 13.28
C ASN A 27 -14.62 -2.07 13.09
N ILE A 28 -13.68 -2.47 12.22
CA ILE A 28 -13.42 -3.86 11.85
C ILE A 28 -12.45 -4.47 12.86
N LYS A 29 -12.86 -5.59 13.48
CA LYS A 29 -12.03 -6.32 14.45
C LYS A 29 -11.07 -7.33 13.79
N GLU A 30 -11.46 -7.91 12.65
CA GLU A 30 -10.66 -8.87 11.91
C GLU A 30 -10.18 -8.28 10.59
N LYS A 31 -8.86 -8.28 10.37
CA LYS A 31 -8.28 -7.70 9.17
C LYS A 31 -8.47 -8.68 8.01
N ASP A 32 -9.34 -8.35 7.06
CA ASP A 32 -9.33 -9.05 5.78
C ASP A 32 -8.10 -8.63 4.98
N ILE A 33 -7.12 -9.52 4.98
CA ILE A 33 -5.87 -9.34 4.26
C ILE A 33 -5.99 -9.68 2.78
N THR A 34 -7.15 -10.11 2.26
CA THR A 34 -7.31 -10.56 0.87
C THR A 34 -7.63 -9.43 -0.11
N ILE A 35 -7.84 -8.21 0.38
CA ILE A 35 -8.29 -7.07 -0.41
C ILE A 35 -7.23 -6.49 -1.39
N TRP A 36 -5.98 -6.95 -1.32
CA TRP A 36 -4.86 -6.35 -2.06
C TRP A 36 -5.01 -6.37 -3.58
N ASP A 37 -5.53 -7.45 -4.16
CA ASP A 37 -5.74 -7.52 -5.61
C ASP A 37 -6.81 -6.51 -6.06
N LYS A 38 -7.91 -6.42 -5.29
CA LYS A 38 -9.00 -5.46 -5.55
C LYS A 38 -8.47 -4.02 -5.43
N LEU A 39 -7.64 -3.75 -4.42
CA LEU A 39 -7.01 -2.44 -4.19
C LEU A 39 -6.14 -1.99 -5.37
N ASN A 40 -5.29 -2.87 -5.91
CA ASN A 40 -4.48 -2.54 -7.09
C ASN A 40 -5.37 -2.11 -8.26
N GLY A 41 -6.41 -2.88 -8.57
CA GLY A 41 -7.34 -2.57 -9.66
C GLY A 41 -8.04 -1.23 -9.47
N LEU A 42 -8.46 -0.93 -8.23
CA LEU A 42 -9.11 0.33 -7.86
C LEU A 42 -8.16 1.52 -7.99
N PHE A 43 -6.92 1.41 -7.50
CA PHE A 43 -5.92 2.47 -7.60
C PHE A 43 -5.56 2.79 -9.04
N LEU A 44 -5.33 1.76 -9.84
CA LEU A 44 -5.01 1.91 -11.26
C LEU A 44 -6.19 2.53 -12.04
N SER A 45 -7.42 2.10 -11.74
CA SER A 45 -8.63 2.65 -12.37
C SER A 45 -8.85 4.11 -11.97
N TYR A 46 -8.72 4.44 -10.68
CA TYR A 46 -8.82 5.81 -10.20
C TYR A 46 -7.75 6.69 -10.84
N TYR A 47 -6.50 6.22 -10.87
CA TYR A 47 -5.40 6.97 -11.44
C TYR A 47 -5.65 7.26 -12.92
N LYS A 48 -6.04 6.25 -13.69
CA LYS A 48 -6.36 6.38 -15.11
C LYS A 48 -7.46 7.42 -15.31
N ASN A 49 -8.57 7.32 -14.60
CA ASN A 49 -9.71 8.23 -14.78
C ASN A 49 -9.40 9.67 -14.37
N LYS A 50 -8.49 9.88 -13.40
CA LYS A 50 -8.23 11.19 -12.81
C LYS A 50 -7.03 11.92 -13.41
N PHE A 51 -5.98 11.19 -13.79
CA PHE A 51 -4.69 11.76 -14.16
C PHE A 51 -4.27 11.47 -15.61
N ILE A 52 -4.96 10.57 -16.31
CA ILE A 52 -4.72 10.29 -17.73
C ILE A 52 -5.83 10.96 -18.54
N ASN A 53 -5.51 12.10 -19.16
CA ASN A 53 -6.47 12.93 -19.90
C ASN A 53 -6.47 12.68 -21.41
N ASN A 54 -5.63 11.75 -21.90
CA ASN A 54 -5.42 11.52 -23.32
C ASN A 54 -5.74 10.07 -23.70
N GLU A 55 -6.63 9.88 -24.67
CA GLU A 55 -7.00 8.55 -25.21
C GLU A 55 -5.79 7.81 -25.82
N PHE A 56 -4.77 8.57 -26.23
CA PHE A 56 -3.49 8.10 -26.75
C PHE A 56 -2.41 7.89 -25.68
N GLU A 57 -2.77 7.89 -24.40
CA GLU A 57 -1.87 7.52 -23.31
C GLU A 57 -2.28 6.15 -22.74
N ALA A 58 -1.34 5.20 -22.76
CA ALA A 58 -1.48 3.91 -22.11
C ALA A 58 -0.88 3.97 -20.71
N MET A 59 -1.26 2.99 -19.88
CA MET A 59 -0.78 2.85 -18.52
C MET A 59 -0.25 1.45 -18.33
N GLU A 60 0.90 1.34 -17.68
CA GLU A 60 1.53 0.08 -17.32
C GLU A 60 1.76 0.03 -15.81
N HIS A 61 1.35 -1.06 -15.17
CA HIS A 61 1.64 -1.31 -13.76
C HIS A 61 2.97 -2.05 -13.66
N THR A 62 3.97 -1.43 -13.05
CA THR A 62 5.33 -1.99 -12.95
C THR A 62 5.54 -2.80 -11.68
N GLY A 63 4.66 -2.65 -10.68
CA GLY A 63 4.69 -3.47 -9.48
C GLY A 63 4.01 -2.81 -8.28
N THR A 64 3.60 -3.64 -7.33
CA THR A 64 3.05 -3.28 -6.03
C THR A 64 3.97 -3.79 -4.93
N PHE A 65 4.65 -2.87 -4.28
CA PHE A 65 5.56 -3.11 -3.18
C PHE A 65 4.78 -3.06 -1.86
N LEU A 66 4.43 -4.22 -1.33
CA LEU A 66 3.72 -4.34 -0.06
C LEU A 66 4.74 -4.61 1.04
N CYS A 67 4.97 -3.60 1.89
CA CYS A 67 5.93 -3.71 2.99
C CYS A 67 5.19 -4.05 4.28
N VAL A 68 5.62 -5.13 4.93
CA VAL A 68 4.93 -5.73 6.08
C VAL A 68 5.93 -5.97 7.21
N GLY A 69 5.64 -5.49 8.41
CA GLY A 69 6.38 -5.87 9.62
C GLY A 69 6.07 -7.30 10.03
N ILE A 70 7.06 -8.19 9.96
CA ILE A 70 6.95 -9.57 10.48
C ILE A 70 7.78 -9.73 11.74
N SER A 71 7.22 -10.47 12.71
CA SER A 71 7.96 -10.97 13.86
C SER A 71 8.67 -12.28 13.50
N ASP A 72 9.95 -12.41 13.86
CA ASP A 72 10.68 -13.69 13.82
C ASP A 72 10.07 -14.74 14.76
N PHE A 73 9.32 -14.27 15.76
CA PHE A 73 8.59 -15.10 16.71
C PHE A 73 7.10 -15.04 16.38
N LEU A 74 6.65 -15.92 15.48
CA LEU A 74 5.23 -16.10 15.12
C LEU A 74 4.54 -16.90 16.23
N VAL A 75 4.28 -16.23 17.36
CA VAL A 75 3.67 -16.87 18.53
C VAL A 75 2.17 -17.07 18.30
N PHE A 76 1.54 -16.21 17.51
CA PHE A 76 0.10 -16.23 17.28
C PHE A 76 -0.26 -16.92 15.95
N GLU A 77 -1.29 -17.77 15.96
CA GLU A 77 -1.79 -18.46 14.75
C GLU A 77 -2.17 -17.48 13.64
N GLN A 78 -2.71 -16.30 14.00
CA GLN A 78 -3.01 -15.25 13.04
C GLN A 78 -1.77 -14.75 12.29
N GLU A 79 -0.62 -14.60 12.96
CA GLU A 79 0.62 -14.16 12.29
C GLU A 79 1.14 -15.22 11.32
N LYS A 80 0.98 -16.50 11.66
CA LYS A 80 1.31 -17.62 10.75
C LYS A 80 0.41 -17.61 9.51
N LEU A 81 -0.90 -17.38 9.70
CA LEU A 81 -1.85 -17.28 8.61
C LEU A 81 -1.55 -16.07 7.70
N ASN A 82 -1.29 -14.91 8.29
CA ASN A 82 -0.91 -13.69 7.56
C ASN A 82 0.36 -13.93 6.73
N LYS A 83 1.39 -14.56 7.32
CA LYS A 83 2.62 -14.89 6.58
C LYS A 83 2.35 -15.79 5.38
N LYS A 84 1.53 -16.85 5.53
CA LYS A 84 1.15 -17.72 4.42
C LYS A 84 0.41 -16.95 3.32
N HIS A 85 -0.47 -16.03 3.70
CA HIS A 85 -1.19 -15.19 2.76
C HIS A 85 -0.24 -14.27 1.98
N PHE A 86 0.66 -13.56 2.65
CA PHE A 86 1.64 -12.71 1.98
C PHE A 86 2.56 -13.52 1.05
N GLN A 87 2.96 -14.72 1.46
CA GLN A 87 3.72 -15.62 0.58
C GLN A 87 2.91 -16.06 -0.65
N ALA A 88 1.59 -16.22 -0.54
CA ALA A 88 0.73 -16.50 -1.68
C ALA A 88 0.59 -15.27 -2.59
N LEU A 89 0.51 -14.07 -2.00
CA LEU A 89 0.45 -12.80 -2.73
C LEU A 89 1.75 -12.49 -3.47
N ASP A 90 2.90 -12.75 -2.86
CA ASP A 90 4.24 -12.57 -3.47
C ASP A 90 4.44 -13.43 -4.74
N ARG A 91 3.66 -14.50 -4.89
CA ARG A 91 3.68 -15.35 -6.07
C ARG A 91 2.79 -14.83 -7.20
N LYS A 92 1.96 -13.81 -6.95
CA LYS A 92 1.11 -13.19 -7.98
C LYS A 92 1.91 -12.17 -8.77
N LEU A 93 1.69 -12.15 -10.08
CA LEU A 93 2.31 -11.18 -10.97
C LEU A 93 1.94 -9.75 -10.52
N GLY A 94 2.95 -8.87 -10.47
CA GLY A 94 2.76 -7.48 -10.08
C GLY A 94 2.80 -7.22 -8.58
N PHE A 95 2.98 -8.23 -7.72
CA PHE A 95 3.25 -8.03 -6.30
C PHE A 95 4.71 -8.31 -5.95
N ILE A 96 5.23 -7.51 -5.04
CA ILE A 96 6.56 -7.61 -4.48
C ILE A 96 6.40 -7.42 -2.98
N ILE A 97 6.51 -8.49 -2.20
CA ILE A 97 6.43 -8.39 -0.75
C ILE A 97 7.81 -8.07 -0.19
N ARG A 98 7.85 -7.10 0.73
CA ARG A 98 9.04 -6.76 1.51
C ARG A 98 8.72 -6.90 2.98
N TYR A 99 9.65 -7.49 3.71
CA TYR A 99 9.47 -7.79 5.12
C TYR A 99 10.35 -6.86 5.95
N GLY A 100 9.72 -6.05 6.78
CA GLY A 100 10.39 -5.34 7.87
C GLY A 100 10.55 -6.25 9.09
N ASN A 101 11.53 -5.95 9.92
CA ASN A 101 11.74 -6.68 11.16
C ASN A 101 10.86 -6.08 12.26
N ARG A 102 10.28 -6.90 13.14
CA ARG A 102 9.75 -6.42 14.42
C ARG A 102 10.80 -6.58 15.51
N ALA A 103 10.81 -5.64 16.45
CA ALA A 103 11.55 -5.85 17.70
C ALA A 103 11.05 -7.15 18.39
N PRO A 104 11.87 -7.81 19.22
CA PRO A 104 11.42 -8.96 19.97
C PRO A 104 10.20 -8.61 20.85
N SER A 105 9.20 -9.48 20.84
CA SER A 105 8.05 -9.38 21.74
C SER A 105 8.51 -9.42 23.21
N LYS A 106 7.90 -8.61 24.06
CA LYS A 106 8.25 -8.52 25.49
C LYS A 106 7.01 -8.69 26.34
N LYS A 107 7.15 -9.33 27.50
CA LYS A 107 6.12 -9.27 28.53
C LYS A 107 6.16 -7.90 29.19
N ASP A 108 5.01 -7.28 29.33
CA ASP A 108 4.90 -6.08 30.16
C ASP A 108 4.98 -6.42 31.65
N LYS A 109 4.91 -5.40 32.51
CA LYS A 109 4.96 -5.55 33.97
C LYS A 109 3.82 -6.42 34.53
N LYS A 110 2.77 -6.70 33.75
CA LYS A 110 1.62 -7.55 34.11
C LYS A 110 1.73 -8.96 33.54
N GLY A 111 2.84 -9.29 32.85
CA GLY A 111 3.06 -10.60 32.23
C GLY A 111 2.37 -10.78 30.88
N ILE A 112 1.74 -9.74 30.33
CA ILE A 112 1.05 -9.79 29.05
C ILE A 112 2.08 -9.65 27.93
N PHE A 113 2.03 -10.56 26.95
CA PHE A 113 2.88 -10.46 25.76
C PHE A 113 2.49 -9.26 24.92
N GLN A 114 3.44 -8.36 24.71
CA GLN A 114 3.34 -7.27 23.76
C GLN A 114 4.18 -7.58 22.54
N LEU A 115 3.57 -7.44 21.36
CA LEU A 115 4.26 -7.47 20.09
C LEU A 115 5.30 -6.35 20.04
N GLY A 116 6.50 -6.67 19.58
CA GLY A 116 7.51 -5.64 19.42
C GLY A 116 7.14 -4.66 18.31
N LYS A 117 7.57 -3.41 18.50
CA LYS A 117 7.36 -2.36 17.50
C LYS A 117 8.03 -2.77 16.19
N GLU A 118 7.33 -2.53 15.09
CA GLU A 118 7.88 -2.64 13.74
C GLU A 118 9.11 -1.74 13.58
N LYS A 119 10.09 -2.23 12.82
CA LYS A 119 11.32 -1.52 12.47
C LYS A 119 11.63 -1.74 11.00
N GLY A 120 11.86 -0.65 10.29
CA GLY A 120 12.44 -0.65 8.95
C GLY A 120 11.45 -0.75 7.80
N VAL A 121 10.13 -0.82 8.04
CA VAL A 121 9.12 -0.75 6.96
C VAL A 121 9.15 0.61 6.27
N ASP A 122 9.08 1.70 7.03
CA ASP A 122 9.16 3.05 6.46
C ASP A 122 10.46 3.25 5.66
N ALA A 123 11.57 2.80 6.23
CA ALA A 123 12.88 2.88 5.59
C ALA A 123 12.93 2.07 4.28
N GLU A 124 12.36 0.86 4.26
CA GLU A 124 12.31 0.02 3.06
C GLU A 124 11.45 0.67 1.98
N ILE A 125 10.26 1.18 2.31
CA ILE A 125 9.40 1.89 1.35
C ILE A 125 10.14 3.11 0.78
N ILE A 126 10.76 3.93 1.63
CA ILE A 126 11.52 5.10 1.21
C ILE A 126 12.66 4.69 0.25
N CYS A 127 13.41 3.64 0.59
CA CYS A 127 14.47 3.12 -0.26
C CYS A 127 13.93 2.67 -1.62
N GLN A 128 12.84 1.90 -1.67
CA GLN A 128 12.26 1.42 -2.93
C GLN A 128 11.71 2.56 -3.80
N MET A 129 11.06 3.57 -3.19
CA MET A 129 10.62 4.77 -3.90
C MET A 129 11.81 5.52 -4.51
N LEU A 130 12.84 5.82 -3.71
CA LEU A 130 13.98 6.59 -4.20
C LEU A 130 14.78 5.82 -5.26
N MET A 131 15.01 4.53 -5.05
CA MET A 131 15.71 3.68 -6.02
C MET A 131 14.91 3.51 -7.31
N GLY A 132 13.60 3.28 -7.22
CA GLY A 132 12.73 3.17 -8.39
C GLY A 132 12.66 4.48 -9.19
N ALA A 133 12.63 5.63 -8.52
CA ALA A 133 12.71 6.93 -9.18
C ALA A 133 14.08 7.16 -9.86
N PHE A 134 15.18 6.82 -9.18
CA PHE A 134 16.55 6.97 -9.70
C PHE A 134 16.83 6.06 -10.90
N LEU A 135 16.38 4.79 -10.84
CA LEU A 135 16.55 3.80 -11.91
C LEU A 135 15.48 3.92 -13.00
N ASP A 136 14.65 4.97 -12.96
CA ASP A 136 13.60 5.23 -13.93
C ASP A 136 12.62 4.06 -14.09
N HIS A 137 12.23 3.39 -13.00
CA HIS A 137 11.31 2.25 -13.03
C HIS A 137 9.84 2.65 -13.14
N TYR A 138 9.51 3.91 -12.87
CA TYR A 138 8.16 4.45 -12.99
C TYR A 138 8.18 5.93 -13.35
N ASP A 139 7.05 6.41 -13.87
CA ASP A 139 6.80 7.83 -14.17
C ASP A 139 5.95 8.48 -13.06
N ALA A 140 5.09 7.67 -12.43
CA ALA A 140 4.33 8.02 -11.25
C ALA A 140 4.33 6.87 -10.25
N CYS A 141 4.18 7.18 -8.97
CA CYS A 141 3.91 6.17 -7.97
C CYS A 141 2.75 6.54 -7.07
N ILE A 142 2.07 5.51 -6.56
CA ILE A 142 1.02 5.63 -5.56
C ILE A 142 1.63 5.21 -4.22
N LEU A 143 1.64 6.10 -3.23
CA LEU A 143 2.04 5.78 -1.86
C LEU A 143 0.79 5.65 -1.00
N MET A 144 0.52 4.45 -0.50
CA MET A 144 -0.58 4.19 0.42
C MET A 144 -0.07 4.26 1.87
N SER A 145 -0.19 5.45 2.46
CA SER A 145 0.10 5.73 3.86
C SER A 145 -0.41 7.12 4.23
N ASP A 146 -0.73 7.35 5.50
CA ASP A 146 -0.96 8.68 6.07
C ASP A 146 0.22 9.15 6.95
N ASP A 147 1.34 8.40 6.99
CA ASP A 147 2.49 8.75 7.82
C ASP A 147 3.30 9.95 7.27
N GLY A 148 3.51 10.95 8.12
CA GLY A 148 4.28 12.15 7.77
C GLY A 148 5.77 11.87 7.52
N ASP A 149 6.30 10.74 7.99
CA ASP A 149 7.71 10.37 7.82
C ASP A 149 8.11 10.14 6.35
N TYR A 150 7.14 9.94 5.46
CA TYR A 150 7.37 9.84 4.01
C TYR A 150 7.53 11.20 3.29
N ILE A 151 7.24 12.33 3.94
CA ILE A 151 7.31 13.67 3.32
C ILE A 151 8.68 13.93 2.66
N PRO A 152 9.84 13.65 3.29
CA PRO A 152 11.13 13.84 2.66
C PRO A 152 11.27 13.01 1.38
N ALA A 153 10.80 11.76 1.38
CA ALA A 153 10.86 10.90 0.20
C ALA A 153 9.98 11.43 -0.94
N ILE A 154 8.74 11.88 -0.65
CA ILE A 154 7.86 12.53 -1.64
C ILE A 154 8.58 13.70 -2.29
N ARG A 155 9.14 14.61 -1.49
CA ARG A 155 9.86 15.78 -2.01
C ARG A 155 11.02 15.36 -2.90
N ARG A 156 11.85 14.40 -2.48
CA ARG A 156 12.98 13.95 -3.29
C ARG A 156 12.56 13.31 -4.60
N VAL A 157 11.53 12.47 -4.58
CA VAL A 157 10.95 11.82 -5.76
C VAL A 157 10.46 12.84 -6.79
N GLN A 158 9.77 13.89 -6.34
CA GLN A 158 9.19 14.91 -7.22
C GLN A 158 10.23 15.94 -7.68
N GLU A 159 11.03 16.49 -6.77
CA GLU A 159 11.96 17.60 -7.04
C GLU A 159 13.18 17.17 -7.85
N TYR A 160 13.76 16.00 -7.56
CA TYR A 160 15.02 15.56 -8.19
C TYR A 160 14.82 14.60 -9.36
N PHE A 161 13.75 13.81 -9.36
CA PHE A 161 13.49 12.81 -10.40
C PHE A 161 12.30 13.14 -11.29
N GLY A 162 11.57 14.24 -11.00
CA GLY A 162 10.42 14.68 -11.81
C GLY A 162 9.25 13.71 -11.82
N LYS A 163 9.20 12.75 -10.90
CA LYS A 163 8.15 11.74 -10.83
C LYS A 163 6.94 12.28 -10.09
N LYS A 164 5.74 11.80 -10.41
CA LYS A 164 4.53 12.16 -9.67
C LYS A 164 4.32 11.21 -8.50
N VAL A 165 4.10 11.73 -7.30
CA VAL A 165 3.68 10.91 -6.15
C VAL A 165 2.22 11.19 -5.86
N ILE A 166 1.38 10.16 -5.93
CA ILE A 166 -0.03 10.22 -5.55
C ILE A 166 -0.18 9.57 -4.19
N GLN A 167 -0.70 10.32 -3.21
CA GLN A 167 -0.93 9.78 -1.88
C GLN A 167 -2.32 9.12 -1.82
N ALA A 168 -2.38 7.86 -1.40
CA ALA A 168 -3.61 7.17 -1.08
C ALA A 168 -3.74 7.07 0.44
N GLY A 169 -4.76 7.70 1.02
CA GLY A 169 -5.00 7.69 2.46
C GLY A 169 -6.39 8.17 2.81
N PHE A 170 -6.70 8.22 4.11
CA PHE A 170 -8.08 8.43 4.58
C PHE A 170 -8.39 9.86 5.00
N HIS A 171 -7.37 10.69 5.22
CA HIS A 171 -7.53 11.98 5.87
C HIS A 171 -6.69 13.06 5.20
N ASP A 172 -7.09 14.32 5.38
CA ASP A 172 -6.22 15.45 5.10
C ASP A 172 -5.01 15.40 6.05
N SER A 173 -3.83 15.28 5.47
CA SER A 173 -2.58 15.16 6.20
C SER A 173 -1.52 16.11 5.63
N LYS A 174 -0.49 16.41 6.44
CA LYS A 174 0.68 17.13 5.92
C LYS A 174 1.31 16.38 4.75
N LEU A 175 1.29 15.03 4.78
CA LEU A 175 1.77 14.18 3.69
C LEU A 175 1.00 14.44 2.40
N ARG A 176 -0.35 14.41 2.45
CA ARG A 176 -1.22 14.69 1.30
C ARG A 176 -0.89 16.02 0.64
N ASN A 177 -0.66 17.06 1.44
CA ASN A 177 -0.31 18.40 0.93
C ASN A 177 1.05 18.49 0.23
N GLN A 178 1.91 17.47 0.36
CA GLN A 178 3.20 17.41 -0.34
C GLN A 178 3.13 16.57 -1.62
N ALA A 179 2.10 15.73 -1.78
CA ALA A 179 1.92 14.86 -2.92
C ALA A 179 1.37 15.63 -4.14
N PHE A 180 1.66 15.14 -5.34
CA PHE A 180 1.12 15.66 -6.60
C PHE A 180 -0.39 15.51 -6.69
N GLY A 181 -0.93 14.42 -6.14
CA GLY A 181 -2.36 14.13 -6.13
C GLY A 181 -2.75 13.23 -4.97
N HIS A 182 -4.05 12.95 -4.86
CA HIS A 182 -4.61 12.18 -3.76
C HIS A 182 -5.69 11.19 -4.23
N ILE A 183 -5.69 9.99 -3.64
CA ILE A 183 -6.75 8.99 -3.73
C ILE A 183 -7.44 8.91 -2.36
N PRO A 184 -8.71 9.34 -2.25
CA PRO A 184 -9.44 9.37 -0.98
C PRO A 184 -9.96 7.97 -0.61
N LEU A 185 -9.23 7.26 0.25
CA LEU A 185 -9.59 5.90 0.66
C LEU A 185 -10.86 5.84 1.50
N GLU A 186 -11.21 6.92 2.18
CA GLU A 186 -12.46 7.07 2.93
C GLU A 186 -13.71 7.06 2.04
N LYS A 187 -13.53 7.32 0.74
CA LYS A 187 -14.61 7.20 -0.26
C LYS A 187 -14.61 5.83 -0.91
N MET A 188 -13.44 5.23 -1.09
CA MET A 188 -13.31 3.87 -1.62
C MET A 188 -13.73 2.82 -0.59
N SER A 189 -13.79 3.15 0.70
CA SER A 189 -14.22 2.22 1.74
C SER A 189 -15.68 1.82 1.69
N ALA A 190 -16.55 2.64 1.10
CA ALA A 190 -17.92 2.23 0.79
C ALA A 190 -17.94 1.10 -0.27
N ASP A 191 -17.10 1.22 -1.30
CA ASP A 191 -16.99 0.22 -2.37
C ASP A 191 -16.39 -1.11 -1.84
N PHE A 192 -15.55 -1.08 -0.79
CA PHE A 192 -15.02 -2.30 -0.17
C PHE A 192 -16.11 -3.15 0.49
N HIS A 193 -17.08 -2.53 1.20
CA HIS A 193 -18.19 -3.25 1.82
C HIS A 193 -19.11 -3.90 0.78
N GLU A 194 -19.44 -3.19 -0.32
CA GLU A 194 -20.22 -3.75 -1.42
C GLU A 194 -19.50 -4.93 -2.11
N LEU A 195 -18.16 -4.85 -2.24
CA LEU A 195 -17.34 -5.92 -2.81
C LEU A 195 -17.14 -7.12 -1.88
N GLU A 196 -17.30 -6.96 -0.56
CA GLU A 196 -17.30 -8.03 0.44
C GLU A 196 -18.65 -8.76 0.46
N GLU A 197 -19.78 -8.02 0.49
CA GLU A 197 -21.14 -8.58 0.44
C GLU A 197 -21.42 -9.40 -0.84
N VAL A 198 -20.89 -8.98 -1.99
CA VAL A 198 -21.03 -9.73 -3.25
C VAL A 198 -20.19 -11.02 -3.26
N SER A 199 -19.06 -11.07 -2.56
CA SER A 199 -18.27 -12.30 -2.43
C SER A 199 -18.89 -13.32 -1.47
N GLU A 200 -19.48 -12.87 -0.36
CA GLU A 200 -20.18 -13.77 0.57
C GLU A 200 -21.43 -14.39 -0.07
N ASN A 201 -22.20 -13.60 -0.83
CA ASN A 201 -23.40 -14.10 -1.52
C ASN A 201 -23.14 -15.09 -2.66
N LYS A 202 -21.90 -15.17 -3.19
CA LYS A 202 -21.51 -16.16 -4.21
C LYS A 202 -20.99 -17.48 -3.64
N LEU A 203 -20.69 -17.55 -2.34
CA LEU A 203 -20.27 -18.77 -1.66
C LEU A 203 -21.44 -19.58 -1.09
N TYR A 204 -22.62 -18.97 -1.00
CA TYR A 204 -23.85 -19.57 -0.47
C TYR A 204 -25.03 -19.57 -1.46
N GLY A 205 -24.76 -19.33 -2.75
CA GLY A 205 -25.74 -19.33 -3.84
C GLY A 205 -25.48 -20.42 -4.88
#